data_AF-A0A497EYB0-F1
#
_entry.id   AF-A0A497EYB0-F1
#
_cell.length_a   1.000
_cell.length_b   1.000
_cell.length_c   1.000
_cell.angle_alpha   90.00
_cell.angle_beta   90.00
_cell.angle_gamma   90.00
#
_symmetry.space_group_name_H-M   'P 1'
#
loop_
_entity.id
_entity.type
_entity.pdbx_description
1 polymer ?
#
loop_
_entity_poly.entity_id
_entity_poly.type
_entity_poly.pdbx_seq_one_letter_code
_entity_poly.pdbx_strand_id
1 'polypeptide(L)' 'MAKCPKCGAEVDKPQKTWQLAPKGKKAVTIGLFKCPKCGAYFRAAVK' A
#
# COMPACT_ATOMS: atom_id res chain seq x y z
N MET A 1 -2.56 8.35 -0.83
CA MET A 1 -2.97 7.77 -2.15
C MET A 1 -1.87 6.86 -2.67
N ALA A 2 -2.23 5.64 -3.09
CA ALA A 2 -1.31 4.68 -3.69
C ALA A 2 -1.76 4.34 -5.12
N LYS A 3 -0.82 4.37 -6.07
CA LYS A 3 -1.11 4.06 -7.48
C LYS A 3 -1.09 2.56 -7.72
N CYS A 4 -2.16 2.03 -8.32
CA CYS A 4 -2.24 0.63 -8.71
C CYS A 4 -1.21 0.33 -9.81
N PRO A 5 -0.28 -0.62 -9.61
CA PRO A 5 0.75 -0.93 -10.60
C PRO A 5 0.21 -1.63 -11.85
N LYS A 6 -1.02 -2.16 -11.81
CA LYS A 6 -1.64 -2.85 -12.96
C LYS A 6 -2.39 -1.92 -13.92
N CYS A 7 -3.13 -0.94 -13.40
CA CYS A 7 -4.04 -0.12 -14.21
C CYS A 7 -3.87 1.39 -14.00
N GLY A 8 -2.92 1.80 -13.15
CA GLY A 8 -2.63 3.19 -12.88
C GLY A 8 -3.66 3.94 -12.05
N ALA A 9 -4.76 3.30 -11.63
CA ALA A 9 -5.78 3.92 -10.78
C ALA A 9 -5.20 4.30 -9.41
N GLU A 10 -5.59 5.45 -8.89
CA GLU A 10 -5.23 5.90 -7.55
C GLU A 10 -6.20 5.32 -6.52
N VAL A 11 -5.66 4.81 -5.42
CA VAL A 11 -6.42 4.21 -4.32
C VAL A 11 -6.03 4.92 -3.03
N ASP A 12 -7.00 5.59 -2.40
CA ASP A 12 -6.76 6.36 -1.19
C ASP A 12 -6.52 5.50 0.04
N LYS A 13 -7.43 4.54 0.27
CA LYS A 13 -7.54 3.83 1.54
C LYS A 13 -6.91 2.43 1.43
N PRO A 14 -5.92 2.10 2.28
CA PRO A 14 -5.46 0.73 2.42
C PRO A 14 -6.55 -0.10 3.11
N GLN A 15 -6.69 -1.36 2.69
CA GLN A 15 -7.56 -2.35 3.33
C GLN A 15 -6.96 -2.86 4.65
N LYS A 16 -5.63 -2.96 4.74
CA LYS A 16 -4.91 -3.32 5.97
C LYS A 16 -3.58 -2.59 6.01
N THR A 17 -3.16 -2.16 7.20
CA THR A 17 -1.85 -1.54 7.42
C THR A 17 -1.06 -2.32 8.47
N TRP A 18 0.26 -2.34 8.32
CA TRP A 18 1.19 -2.86 9.33
C TRP A 18 2.52 -2.11 9.26
N GLN A 19 3.23 -2.07 10.38
CA GLN A 19 4.54 -1.43 10.46
C GLN A 19 5.65 -2.48 10.36
N LEU A 20 6.63 -2.23 9.49
CA LEU A 20 7.90 -2.93 9.47
C LEU A 20 8.94 -2.05 10.18
N ALA A 21 9.40 -2.49 11.35
CA ALA A 21 10.41 -1.78 12.14
C ALA A 21 11.63 -2.69 12.40
N PRO A 22 12.54 -2.84 11.41
CA PRO A 22 13.77 -3.57 11.61
C PRO A 22 14.73 -2.82 12.55
N LYS A 23 15.45 -3.56 13.39
CA LYS A 23 16.44 -2.98 14.32
C LYS A 23 17.54 -2.26 13.53
N GLY A 24 17.79 -0.99 13.86
CA GLY A 24 18.82 -0.16 13.20
C GLY A 24 18.41 0.45 11.85
N LYS A 25 17.16 0.30 11.42
CA LYS A 25 16.63 0.94 10.20
C LYS A 25 15.37 1.76 10.51
N LYS A 26 15.05 2.73 9.65
CA LYS A 26 13.81 3.50 9.76
C LYS A 26 12.60 2.58 9.59
N ALA A 27 11.62 2.72 10.47
CA ALA A 27 10.36 2.01 10.37
C ALA A 27 9.57 2.50 9.14
N VAL A 28 8.89 1.59 8.47
CA VAL A 28 8.03 1.89 7.32
C VAL A 28 6.66 1.26 7.54
N THR A 29 5.61 2.06 7.38
CA THR A 29 4.23 1.57 7.37
C THR A 29 3.87 1.10 5.97
N ILE A 30 3.45 -0.16 5.84
CA ILE A 30 2.96 -0.72 4.58
C ILE A 30 1.44 -0.88 4.66
N GLY A 31 0.78 -0.50 3.58
CA GLY A 31 -0.64 -0.72 3.34
C GLY A 31 -0.84 -1.77 2.25
N LEU A 32 -1.76 -2.71 2.47
CA LEU A 32 -2.35 -3.54 1.43
C LEU A 32 -3.56 -2.81 0.87
N PHE A 33 -3.59 -2.59 -0.44
CA PHE A 33 -4.66 -1.92 -1.17
C PHE A 33 -5.35 -2.92 -2.09
N LYS A 34 -6.66 -2.75 -2.27
CA LYS A 34 -7.44 -3.42 -3.31
C LYS A 34 -7.85 -2.37 -4.33
N CYS A 35 -7.44 -2.56 -5.58
CA CYS A 35 -7.81 -1.65 -6.65
C CYS A 35 -9.31 -1.80 -6.98
N PRO A 36 -10.11 -0.71 -6.91
CA PRO A 36 -11.52 -0.78 -7.28
C PRO A 36 -11.73 -0.93 -8.79
N LYS A 37 -10.76 -0.53 -9.61
CA LYS A 37 -10.86 -0.56 -11.08
C LYS A 37 -10.58 -1.93 -11.68
N CYS A 38 -9.58 -2.66 -11.17
CA CYS A 38 -9.15 -3.95 -11.74
C CYS A 38 -9.16 -5.11 -10.72
N GLY A 39 -9.60 -4.87 -9.48
CA GLY A 39 -9.68 -5.89 -8.42
C GLY A 39 -8.33 -6.37 -7.87
N ALA A 40 -7.21 -5.94 -8.44
CA ALA A 40 -5.89 -6.39 -8.04
C ALA A 40 -5.52 -5.91 -6.63
N TYR A 41 -4.91 -6.80 -5.84
CA TYR A 41 -4.28 -6.45 -4.58
C TYR A 41 -2.84 -6.03 -4.79
N PHE A 42 -2.41 -4.98 -4.10
CA PHE A 42 -1.03 -4.50 -4.15
C PHE A 42 -0.62 -3.87 -2.82
N ARG A 43 0.69 -3.82 -2.55
CA ARG A 43 1.26 -3.23 -1.34
C ARG A 43 1.95 -1.92 -1.69
N ALA A 44 1.76 -0.90 -0.88
CA ALA A 44 2.46 0.37 -1.01
C ALA A 44 2.79 0.93 0.38
N ALA A 45 3.87 1.71 0.47
CA ALA A 45 4.19 2.44 1.69
C ALA A 45 3.09 3.49 1.95
N VAL A 46 2.60 3.53 3.18
CA VAL A 46 1.70 4.59 3.65
C VAL A 46 2.60 5.63 4.31
N LYS A 47 2.64 6.82 3.71
CA LYS A 47 3.27 8.00 4.31
C LYS A 47 2.25 8.75 5.14
#